data_AF-A0A1L5KVF0-F1
#
_entry.id   AF-A0A1L5KVF0-F1
#
_cell.length_a   1.000
_cell.length_b   1.000
_cell.length_c   1.000
_cell.angle_alpha   90.00
_cell.angle_beta   90.00
_cell.angle_gamma   90.00
#
_symmetry.space_group_name_H-M   'P 1'
#
loop_
_entity.id
_entity.type
_entity.pdbx_description
1 polymer ?
#
loop_
_entity_poly.entity_id
_entity_poly.type
_entity_poly.pdbx_seq_one_letter_code
_entity_poly.pdbx_strand_id
1 'polypeptide(L)' 'MANGKAMTVGEMASLFLDPATPVRIDAFDGSHFGPADADLKVNVATPNCMYQLLAHPNEIGIVRAY' A
#
# COMPACT_ATOMS: atom_id res chain seq x y z
N MET A 1 -12.19 7.25 15.80
CA MET A 1 -12.84 8.36 15.07
C MET A 1 -12.10 8.54 13.76
N ALA A 2 -12.72 8.25 12.63
CA ALA A 2 -12.19 8.64 11.33
C ALA A 2 -12.54 10.12 11.13
N ASN A 3 -11.59 11.01 11.38
CA ASN A 3 -11.69 12.39 10.92
C ASN A 3 -11.83 12.33 9.39
N GLY A 4 -12.72 13.10 8.77
CA GLY A 4 -13.09 13.02 7.34
C GLY A 4 -11.99 13.38 6.33
N LYS A 5 -10.73 13.03 6.64
CA LYS A 5 -9.56 13.13 5.78
C LYS A 5 -9.44 11.81 5.02
N ALA A 6 -9.24 11.89 3.71
CA ALA A 6 -8.92 10.71 2.90
C ALA A 6 -7.72 9.98 3.53
N MET A 7 -7.88 8.68 3.76
CA MET A 7 -6.84 7.82 4.33
C MET A 7 -5.70 7.65 3.33
N THR A 8 -4.46 7.78 3.80
CA THR A 8 -3.27 7.56 2.97
C THR A 8 -3.03 6.07 2.71
N VAL A 9 -2.25 5.76 1.69
CA VAL A 9 -1.90 4.36 1.36
C VAL A 9 -1.15 3.69 2.51
N GLY A 10 -0.24 4.40 3.17
CA GLY A 10 0.49 3.89 4.34
C GLY A 10 -0.41 3.61 5.55
N GLU A 11 -1.39 4.46 5.82
CA GLU A 11 -2.41 4.22 6.86
C GLU A 11 -3.28 3.02 6.51
N MET A 12 -3.68 2.87 5.24
CA MET A 12 -4.45 1.71 4.80
C MET A 12 -3.64 0.40 4.94
N ALA A 13 -2.35 0.41 4.60
CA ALA A 13 -1.47 -0.74 4.79
C ALA A 13 -1.40 -1.19 6.25
N SER A 14 -1.37 -0.24 7.19
CA SER A 14 -1.36 -0.53 8.63
C SER A 14 -2.62 -1.23 9.16
N LEU A 15 -3.73 -1.22 8.39
CA LEU A 15 -4.95 -1.95 8.75
C LEU A 15 -4.83 -3.46 8.50
N PHE A 16 -3.92 -3.89 7.62
CA PHE A 16 -3.81 -5.28 7.16
C PHE A 16 -2.48 -5.92 7.51
N LEU A 17 -1.42 -5.13 7.72
CA LEU A 17 -0.06 -5.60 7.95
C LEU A 17 0.45 -5.15 9.31
N ASP A 18 1.20 -6.02 9.98
CA ASP A 18 1.94 -5.67 11.18
C ASP A 18 3.12 -4.74 10.80
N PRO A 19 3.40 -3.67 11.56
CA PRO A 19 4.55 -2.78 11.29
C PRO A 19 5.92 -3.48 11.24
N ALA A 20 6.06 -4.65 11.88
CA ALA A 20 7.27 -5.47 11.86
C ALA A 20 7.34 -6.42 10.65
N THR A 21 6.33 -6.43 9.79
CA THR A 21 6.37 -7.18 8.52
C THR A 21 7.58 -6.68 7.70
N PRO A 22 8.45 -7.57 7.17
CA PRO A 22 9.65 -7.19 6.43
C PRO A 22 9.31 -6.73 5.00
N VAL A 23 8.39 -5.77 4.91
CA VAL A 23 7.90 -5.17 3.67
C VAL A 23 7.90 -3.65 3.84
N ARG A 24 8.55 -2.97 2.90
CA ARG A 24 8.47 -1.52 2.72
C ARG A 24 7.44 -1.22 1.65
N ILE A 25 6.50 -0.33 1.95
CA ILE A 25 5.57 0.24 0.96
C ILE A 25 5.86 1.73 0.88
N ASP A 26 6.17 2.22 -0.31
CA ASP A 26 6.26 3.65 -0.62
C ASP A 26 5.16 3.98 -1.63
N ALA A 27 4.40 5.04 -1.41
CA ALA A 27 3.23 5.37 -2.21
C ALA A 27 3.31 6.75 -2.88
N PHE A 28 2.56 6.91 -3.97
CA PHE A 28 2.48 8.15 -4.76
C PHE A 28 1.98 9.37 -3.95
N ASP A 29 1.26 9.14 -2.85
CA ASP A 29 0.77 10.18 -1.94
C ASP A 29 1.86 10.67 -0.96
N GLY A 30 3.07 10.11 -1.07
CA GLY A 30 4.23 10.41 -0.21
C GLY A 30 4.22 9.65 1.11
N SER A 31 3.19 8.83 1.38
CA SER A 31 3.13 7.99 2.58
C SER A 31 4.02 6.76 2.43
N HIS A 32 4.40 6.20 3.58
CA HIS A 32 5.18 4.98 3.63
C HIS A 32 4.77 4.08 4.81
N PHE A 33 4.99 2.77 4.64
CA PHE A 33 4.74 1.77 5.66
C PHE A 33 5.90 0.78 5.76
N GLY A 34 6.23 0.37 6.99
CA GLY A 34 7.24 -0.64 7.28
C GLY A 34 8.70 -0.14 7.28
N PRO A 35 9.65 -1.02 7.66
CA PRO A 35 11.06 -0.69 7.84
C PRO A 35 11.72 -0.24 6.52
N ALA A 36 12.60 0.78 6.58
CA ALA A 36 13.27 1.30 5.38
C ALA A 36 14.29 0.31 4.78
N ASP A 37 14.77 -0.61 5.60
CA ASP A 37 15.72 -1.68 5.30
C ASP A 37 15.03 -3.03 5.01
N ALA A 38 13.70 -3.06 4.90
CA ALA A 38 12.98 -4.27 4.53
C ALA A 38 13.46 -4.85 3.19
N ASP A 39 13.57 -6.19 3.15
CA ASP A 39 14.03 -6.93 1.97
C ASP A 39 13.08 -6.78 0.77
N LEU A 40 11.76 -6.74 1.03
CA LEU A 40 10.76 -6.52 -0.01
C LEU A 40 10.32 -5.05 -0.05
N LYS A 41 10.46 -4.40 -1.21
CA LYS A 41 10.02 -3.02 -1.44
C LYS A 41 8.94 -2.96 -2.50
N VAL A 42 7.79 -2.39 -2.17
CA VAL A 42 6.64 -2.21 -3.05
C VAL A 42 6.44 -0.71 -3.27
N ASN A 43 6.55 -0.27 -4.52
CA ASN A 43 6.30 1.12 -4.90
C ASN A 43 4.91 1.24 -5.54
N VAL A 44 3.98 1.92 -4.86
CA VAL A 44 2.64 2.22 -5.39
C VAL A 44 2.74 3.53 -6.17
N ALA A 45 3.12 3.43 -7.45
CA ALA A 45 3.45 4.59 -8.28
C ALA A 45 2.23 5.44 -8.70
N THR A 46 1.02 4.87 -8.75
CA THR A 46 -0.18 5.61 -9.16
C THR A 46 -1.42 5.22 -8.34
N PRO A 47 -2.42 6.12 -8.21
CA PRO A 47 -3.69 5.80 -7.55
C PRO A 47 -4.42 4.62 -8.19
N ASN A 48 -4.28 4.45 -9.51
CA ASN A 48 -4.94 3.40 -10.27
C ASN A 48 -4.48 1.99 -9.88
N CYS A 49 -3.23 1.82 -9.45
CA CYS A 49 -2.74 0.55 -8.92
C CYS A 49 -3.55 0.08 -7.71
N MET A 50 -3.90 1.00 -6.82
CA MET A 50 -4.67 0.67 -5.61
C MET A 50 -6.11 0.27 -5.96
N TYR A 51 -6.74 0.97 -6.90
CA TYR A 51 -8.08 0.61 -7.37
C TYR A 51 -8.12 -0.79 -8.00
N GLN A 52 -7.08 -1.17 -8.74
CA GLN A 52 -7.00 -2.50 -9.34
C GLN A 52 -6.70 -3.62 -8.34
N LEU A 53 -5.86 -3.35 -7.34
CA LEU A 53 -5.59 -4.28 -6.23
C LEU A 53 -6.83 -4.56 -5.39
N LEU A 54 -7.58 -3.51 -5.05
CA LEU A 54 -8.78 -3.63 -4.22
C LEU A 54 -9.98 -4.23 -4.98
N ALA A 55 -10.08 -3.99 -6.30
CA ALA A 55 -11.16 -4.55 -7.11
C ALA A 55 -11.03 -6.07 -7.31
N HIS A 56 -9.80 -6.60 -7.39
CA HIS A 56 -9.55 -8.02 -7.65
C HIS A 56 -8.33 -8.55 -6.86
N PRO A 57 -8.45 -8.70 -5.52
CA PRO A 57 -7.34 -9.05 -4.64
C PRO A 57 -6.74 -10.44 -4.93
N ASN A 58 -7.54 -11.36 -5.46
CA ASN A 58 -7.19 -12.78 -5.50
C ASN A 58 -6.65 -13.30 -6.83
N GLU A 59 -6.70 -12.53 -7.93
CA GLU A 59 -6.43 -13.14 -9.25
C GLU A 59 -5.49 -12.33 -10.15
N ILE A 60 -5.64 -11.00 -10.30
CA ILE A 60 -4.90 -10.26 -11.36
C ILE A 60 -4.55 -8.80 -10.96
N GLY A 61 -4.98 -8.29 -9.80
CA GLY A 61 -4.77 -6.89 -9.40
C GLY A 61 -3.30 -6.47 -9.22
N ILE A 62 -2.43 -7.40 -8.78
CA ILE A 62 -0.98 -7.15 -8.62
C ILE A 62 -0.26 -7.07 -9.98
N VAL A 63 -0.69 -7.83 -10.98
CA VAL A 63 0.01 -7.98 -12.27
C VAL A 63 -0.29 -6.82 -13.24
N ARG A 64 -1.44 -6.15 -13.12
CA ARG A 64 -1.81 -5.00 -13.97
C ARG A 64 -1.42 -3.64 -13.39
N ALA A 65 -0.89 -3.62 -12.16
CA ALA A 65 -0.51 -2.43 -11.43
C ALA A 65 0.95 -1.96 -11.72
N TYR A 66 1.47 -2.25 -12.92
CA TYR A 66 2.76 -1.74 -13.39
C TYR A 66 2.64 -0.34 -13.99
#